data_AF-A0AAD0M5P0-F1
#
_entry.id   AF-A0AAD0M5P0-F1
#
_cell.length_a   1.000
_cell.length_b   1.000
_cell.length_c   1.000
_cell.angle_alpha   90.00
_cell.angle_beta   90.00
_cell.angle_gamma   90.00
#
_symmetry.space_group_name_H-M   'P 1'
#
loop_
_entity.id
_entity.type
_entity.pdbx_description
1 polymer ?
#
loop_
_entity_poly.entity_id
_entity_poly.type
_entity_poly.pdbx_seq_one_letter_code
_entity_poly.pdbx_strand_id
1 'polypeptide(L)'
;MVYGFPGKLLNKWEAEPLGNDEFMLHRHNGSSRKVKLNEHIETVFGKCIVSRSEFGTLAIGDYSVIIGKGIKHGFQARKMARKDTWTLVSDTGRTMGQVRLGDEPGQDPVSIKAGHLLQVGDEIYPIVPKKHDINLLVFRTPYENGYYSRINVLENGNIANRKDGAKGIFVPPAFDGDPALFYDNENHQKVLTAKFWIAKGGKSVQFHSRDVETALKELTLERKLSEKAAEAIDAGIDPEGYDQYCAVLKELEPIRDAWQKNSMMIACGAEYFRPHKIGLANSSGYEMGR
;
A
#
# COMPACT_ATOMS: atom_id res chain seq x y z
N MET A 1 -1.63 -4.20 -2.39
CA MET A 1 -3.07 -4.02 -2.12
C MET A 1 -3.17 -2.85 -1.17
N VAL A 2 -3.65 -1.70 -1.65
CA VAL A 2 -3.78 -0.52 -0.80
C VAL A 2 -5.04 -0.70 0.02
N TYR A 3 -4.87 -0.70 1.33
CA TYR A 3 -5.96 -0.80 2.28
C TYR A 3 -6.08 0.55 2.99
N GLY A 4 -7.30 1.03 3.20
CA GLY A 4 -7.50 2.16 4.08
C GLY A 4 -8.92 2.68 4.04
N PHE A 5 -9.34 3.26 5.16
CA PHE A 5 -10.59 3.98 5.24
C PHE A 5 -10.52 5.29 4.42
N PRO A 6 -11.68 5.86 4.04
CA PRO A 6 -11.75 7.20 3.48
C PRO A 6 -11.24 8.22 4.51
N GLY A 7 -10.58 9.28 4.04
CA GLY A 7 -9.99 10.31 4.91
C GLY A 7 -8.87 9.77 5.83
N LYS A 8 -8.51 10.59 6.83
CA LYS A 8 -7.57 10.25 7.90
C LYS A 8 -8.32 9.57 9.03
N LEU A 9 -8.07 8.28 9.25
CA LEU A 9 -8.69 7.55 10.35
C LEU A 9 -8.22 8.12 11.70
N LEU A 10 -9.17 8.53 12.54
CA LEU A 10 -8.89 8.95 13.91
C LEU A 10 -8.58 7.75 14.79
N ASN A 11 -7.30 7.61 15.16
CA ASN A 11 -6.86 6.59 16.10
C ASN A 11 -7.47 6.83 17.48
N LYS A 12 -7.90 5.75 18.15
CA LYS A 12 -8.51 5.78 19.50
C LYS A 12 -9.88 6.48 19.57
N TRP A 13 -10.58 6.50 18.44
CA TRP A 13 -11.96 6.94 18.34
C TRP A 13 -12.82 5.83 17.77
N GLU A 14 -14.02 5.67 18.33
CA GLU A 14 -15.04 4.75 17.83
C GLU A 14 -16.41 5.42 17.86
N ALA A 15 -17.32 4.99 16.99
CA ALA A 15 -18.66 5.53 16.87
C ALA A 15 -19.69 4.45 17.20
N GLU A 16 -20.35 4.55 18.35
CA GLU A 16 -21.42 3.64 18.76
C GLU A 16 -22.75 4.11 18.13
N PRO A 17 -23.44 3.27 17.33
CA PRO A 17 -24.75 3.62 16.78
C PRO A 17 -25.81 3.69 17.90
N LEU A 18 -26.56 4.79 17.96
CA LEU A 18 -27.65 4.99 18.93
C LEU A 18 -29.04 4.77 18.32
N GLY A 19 -29.13 4.59 16.99
CA GLY A 19 -30.38 4.56 16.22
C GLY A 19 -30.75 5.92 15.62
N ASN A 20 -31.74 5.96 14.71
CA ASN A 20 -32.24 7.20 14.09
C ASN A 20 -31.16 8.11 13.47
N ASP A 21 -30.17 7.51 12.80
CA ASP A 21 -29.00 8.20 12.21
C ASP A 21 -28.12 8.96 13.22
N GLU A 22 -28.23 8.64 14.50
CA GLU A 22 -27.42 9.21 15.58
C GLU A 22 -26.32 8.24 16.04
N PHE A 23 -25.17 8.81 16.40
CA PHE A 23 -24.00 8.08 16.86
C PHE A 23 -23.39 8.78 18.07
N MET A 24 -22.87 8.00 19.02
CA MET A 24 -22.00 8.48 20.08
C MET A 24 -20.55 8.29 19.66
N LEU A 25 -19.82 9.38 19.46
CA LEU A 25 -18.37 9.33 19.26
C LEU A 25 -17.69 9.20 20.61
N HIS A 26 -16.95 8.12 20.81
CA HIS A 26 -16.15 7.89 22.01
C HIS A 26 -14.67 8.12 21.69
N ARG A 27 -14.01 8.92 22.51
CA ARG A 27 -12.55 8.98 22.56
C ARG A 27 -12.08 8.06 23.67
N HIS A 28 -10.95 7.39 23.46
CA HIS A 28 -10.32 6.56 24.50
C HIS A 28 -9.90 7.34 25.75
N ASN A 29 -9.80 8.67 25.71
CA ASN A 29 -9.55 9.50 26.89
C ASN A 29 -10.83 9.77 27.73
N GLY A 30 -11.97 9.15 27.38
CA GLY A 30 -13.23 9.20 28.12
C GLY A 30 -14.22 10.25 27.62
N SER A 31 -13.81 11.21 26.77
CA SER A 31 -14.75 12.20 26.24
C SER A 31 -15.67 11.58 25.20
N SER A 32 -16.95 11.91 25.24
CA SER A 32 -17.95 11.44 24.28
C SER A 32 -18.75 12.61 23.71
N ARG A 33 -19.14 12.52 22.43
CA ARG A 33 -19.98 13.52 21.77
C ARG A 33 -20.99 12.84 20.87
N LYS A 34 -22.26 13.24 21.00
CA LYS A 34 -23.33 12.81 20.10
C LYS A 34 -23.22 13.55 18.77
N VAL A 35 -23.39 12.83 17.66
CA VAL A 35 -23.45 13.37 16.29
C VAL A 35 -24.59 12.72 15.53
N LYS A 36 -25.10 13.40 14.51
CA LYS A 36 -26.16 12.91 13.63
C LYS A 36 -25.70 13.00 12.18
N LEU A 37 -26.12 12.03 11.35
CA LEU A 37 -25.84 12.10 9.91
C LEU A 37 -26.49 13.33 9.29
N ASN A 38 -25.81 13.87 8.29
CA ASN A 38 -26.18 15.07 7.53
C ASN A 38 -26.27 16.34 8.38
N GLU A 39 -25.82 16.31 9.63
CA GLU A 39 -25.71 17.48 10.48
C GLU A 39 -24.33 18.12 10.34
N HIS A 40 -24.30 19.45 10.38
CA HIS A 40 -23.06 20.18 10.47
C HIS A 40 -22.53 20.17 11.89
N ILE A 41 -21.27 19.79 12.05
CA ILE A 41 -20.56 19.95 13.31
C ILE A 41 -19.39 20.90 13.15
N GLU A 42 -19.13 21.65 14.20
CA GLU A 42 -17.94 22.49 14.30
C GLU A 42 -16.77 21.67 14.82
N THR A 43 -15.67 21.73 14.06
CA THR A 43 -14.39 21.09 14.38
C THR A 43 -13.30 22.15 14.43
N VAL A 44 -12.11 21.77 14.91
CA VAL A 44 -10.93 22.65 14.95
C VAL A 44 -10.53 23.14 13.54
N PHE A 45 -10.96 22.44 12.49
CA PHE A 45 -10.66 22.77 11.09
C PHE A 45 -11.85 23.45 10.39
N GLY A 46 -12.89 23.84 11.13
CA GLY A 46 -14.09 24.47 10.60
C GLY A 46 -15.32 23.55 10.61
N LYS A 47 -16.36 24.00 9.91
CA LYS A 47 -17.68 23.36 9.85
C LYS A 47 -17.69 22.24 8.81
N CYS A 48 -18.03 21.02 9.22
CA CYS A 48 -18.11 19.87 8.33
C CYS A 48 -19.43 19.11 8.50
N ILE A 49 -19.89 18.42 7.45
CA ILE A 49 -21.06 17.54 7.50
C ILE A 49 -20.61 16.15 7.94
N VAL A 50 -21.37 15.53 8.84
CA VAL A 50 -21.17 14.12 9.21
C VAL A 50 -21.88 13.24 8.19
N SER A 51 -21.16 12.34 7.53
CA SER A 51 -21.73 11.40 6.59
C SER A 51 -21.28 9.98 6.89
N ARG A 52 -22.04 8.99 6.41
CA ARG A 52 -21.72 7.57 6.57
C ARG A 52 -21.08 7.04 5.30
N SER A 53 -19.92 6.39 5.45
CA SER A 53 -19.26 5.65 4.38
C SER A 53 -19.83 4.23 4.25
N GLU A 54 -19.82 3.70 3.03
CA GLU A 54 -20.07 2.29 2.73
C GLU A 54 -19.10 1.33 3.44
N PHE A 55 -17.92 1.80 3.86
CA PHE A 55 -16.91 1.00 4.55
C PHE A 55 -17.10 0.96 6.07
N GLY A 56 -18.27 1.36 6.57
CA GLY A 56 -18.59 1.32 8.00
C GLY A 56 -17.84 2.33 8.85
N THR A 57 -17.53 3.50 8.26
CA THR A 57 -16.98 4.66 8.98
C THR A 57 -17.94 5.84 8.91
N LEU A 58 -17.84 6.74 9.89
CA LEU A 58 -18.36 8.10 9.78
C LEU A 58 -17.27 9.00 9.21
N ALA A 59 -17.57 9.72 8.15
CA ALA A 59 -16.72 10.76 7.60
C ALA A 59 -17.09 12.11 8.24
N ILE A 60 -16.07 12.84 8.70
CA ILE A 60 -16.18 14.10 9.44
C ILE A 60 -15.10 15.03 8.89
N GLY A 61 -15.42 15.77 7.84
CA GLY A 61 -14.43 16.55 7.08
C GLY A 61 -13.36 15.63 6.48
N ASP A 62 -12.09 15.93 6.74
CA ASP A 62 -10.96 15.12 6.27
C ASP A 62 -10.74 13.82 7.07
N TYR A 63 -11.50 13.62 8.15
CA TYR A 63 -11.29 12.53 9.09
C TYR A 63 -12.36 11.45 8.99
N SER A 64 -12.02 10.25 9.45
CA SER A 64 -12.97 9.16 9.60
C SER A 64 -12.89 8.48 10.97
N VAL A 65 -14.04 7.99 11.45
CA VAL A 65 -14.18 7.24 12.70
C VAL A 65 -14.86 5.90 12.40
N ILE A 66 -14.36 4.80 12.94
CA ILE A 66 -14.95 3.47 12.71
C ILE A 66 -16.23 3.32 13.53
N ILE A 67 -17.30 2.85 12.87
CA ILE A 67 -18.56 2.54 13.55
C ILE A 67 -18.40 1.21 14.28
N GLY A 68 -18.57 1.19 15.60
CA GLY A 68 -18.41 0.00 16.43
C GLY A 68 -18.04 0.36 17.86
N LYS A 69 -17.80 -0.68 18.67
CA LYS A 69 -17.45 -0.55 20.09
C LYS A 69 -16.46 -1.64 20.49
N GLY A 70 -15.49 -1.29 21.33
CA GLY A 70 -14.45 -2.22 21.78
C GLY A 70 -13.47 -2.59 20.66
N ILE A 71 -13.23 -1.67 19.73
CA ILE A 71 -12.36 -1.92 18.58
C ILE A 71 -10.90 -1.94 19.02
N LYS A 72 -10.14 -2.95 18.60
CA LYS A 72 -8.69 -3.04 18.85
C LYS A 72 -7.93 -2.02 17.99
N HIS A 73 -7.77 -0.80 18.49
CA HIS A 73 -7.16 0.31 17.77
C HIS A 73 -5.70 0.05 17.37
N GLY A 74 -5.33 0.52 16.17
CA GLY A 74 -4.00 0.28 15.59
C GLY A 74 -3.89 -1.07 14.88
N PHE A 75 -4.73 -2.04 15.23
CA PHE A 75 -4.76 -3.34 14.58
C PHE A 75 -5.79 -3.33 13.44
N GLN A 76 -5.62 -4.23 12.47
CA GLN A 76 -6.49 -4.32 11.30
C GLN A 76 -6.60 -5.73 10.77
N ALA A 77 -7.76 -6.07 10.20
CA ALA A 77 -8.00 -7.26 9.42
C ALA A 77 -8.04 -6.93 7.92
N ARG A 78 -7.38 -7.74 7.09
CA ARG A 78 -7.32 -7.54 5.63
C ARG A 78 -7.79 -8.78 4.89
N LYS A 79 -8.79 -8.63 4.00
CA LYS A 79 -9.40 -9.78 3.31
C LYS A 79 -8.39 -10.37 2.36
N MET A 80 -8.20 -11.68 2.45
CA MET A 80 -7.49 -12.44 1.44
C MET A 80 -8.48 -12.86 0.35
N ALA A 81 -7.99 -12.98 -0.89
CA ALA A 81 -8.83 -13.33 -2.04
C ALA A 81 -9.42 -14.76 -1.99
N ARG A 82 -9.02 -15.61 -1.02
CA ARG A 82 -9.46 -17.01 -0.91
C ARG A 82 -10.16 -17.28 0.42
N LYS A 83 -11.24 -18.07 0.34
CA LYS A 83 -11.88 -18.83 1.44
C LYS A 83 -12.23 -18.06 2.72
N ASP A 84 -12.62 -16.79 2.60
CA ASP A 84 -12.94 -15.91 3.75
C ASP A 84 -11.85 -15.90 4.83
N THR A 85 -10.59 -15.94 4.38
CA THR A 85 -9.42 -15.79 5.21
C THR A 85 -9.05 -14.31 5.36
N TRP A 86 -8.62 -13.93 6.55
CA TRP A 86 -8.22 -12.59 6.93
C TRP A 86 -6.79 -12.61 7.47
N THR A 87 -5.97 -11.66 7.03
CA THR A 87 -4.65 -11.42 7.65
C THR A 87 -4.80 -10.36 8.73
N LEU A 88 -4.37 -10.67 9.96
CA LEU A 88 -4.32 -9.73 11.07
C LEU A 88 -2.98 -8.99 11.06
N VAL A 89 -3.03 -7.67 11.16
CA VAL A 89 -1.86 -6.79 11.10
C VAL A 89 -1.87 -5.87 12.32
N SER A 90 -0.72 -5.73 12.96
CA SER A 90 -0.49 -4.84 14.10
C SER A 90 -0.42 -3.36 13.69
N ASP A 91 -0.37 -2.49 14.71
CA ASP A 91 -0.15 -1.05 14.61
C ASP A 91 1.18 -0.66 13.94
N THR A 92 2.21 -1.48 14.10
CA THR A 92 3.50 -1.33 13.40
C THR A 92 3.47 -1.82 11.95
N GLY A 93 2.34 -2.32 11.47
CA GLY A 93 2.19 -2.88 10.13
C GLY A 93 2.72 -4.31 9.97
N ARG A 94 3.17 -4.96 11.06
CA ARG A 94 3.63 -6.37 11.04
C ARG A 94 2.45 -7.33 11.03
N THR A 95 2.53 -8.37 10.20
CA THR A 95 1.57 -9.48 10.20
C THR A 95 1.67 -10.26 11.51
N MET A 96 0.52 -10.44 12.18
CA MET A 96 0.41 -11.24 13.40
C MET A 96 -0.01 -12.67 13.11
N GLY A 97 -0.81 -12.88 12.06
CA GLY A 97 -1.31 -14.20 11.70
C GLY A 97 -2.41 -14.14 10.65
N GLN A 98 -2.94 -15.32 10.33
CA GLN A 98 -4.10 -15.49 9.45
C GLN A 98 -5.19 -16.24 10.19
N VAL A 99 -6.43 -15.80 10.01
CA VAL A 99 -7.63 -16.43 10.58
C VAL A 99 -8.65 -16.64 9.48
N ARG A 100 -9.48 -17.66 9.59
CA ARG A 100 -10.58 -17.91 8.66
C ARG A 100 -11.91 -17.80 9.39
N LEU A 101 -12.95 -17.35 8.70
CA LEU A 101 -14.30 -17.44 9.25
C LEU A 101 -14.63 -18.88 9.65
N GLY A 102 -15.16 -19.05 10.86
CA GLY A 102 -15.47 -20.34 11.46
C GLY A 102 -14.29 -21.05 12.13
N ASP A 103 -13.05 -20.55 12.02
CA ASP A 103 -11.95 -21.05 12.86
C ASP A 103 -12.19 -20.63 14.32
N GLU A 104 -11.78 -21.46 15.28
CA GLU A 104 -11.92 -21.20 16.72
C GLU A 104 -10.54 -20.99 17.37
N PRO A 105 -9.91 -19.81 17.22
CA PRO A 105 -8.71 -19.45 17.98
C PRO A 105 -9.12 -19.14 19.43
N GLY A 106 -9.47 -20.16 20.20
CA GLY A 106 -10.00 -20.04 21.57
C GLY A 106 -11.33 -20.77 21.74
N GLN A 107 -12.29 -20.14 22.42
CA GLN A 107 -13.63 -20.71 22.66
C GLN A 107 -14.68 -20.22 21.66
N ASP A 108 -14.48 -19.05 21.04
CA ASP A 108 -15.45 -18.47 20.11
C ASP A 108 -14.97 -18.52 18.65
N PRO A 109 -15.88 -18.78 17.69
CA PRO A 109 -15.53 -18.82 16.28
C PRO A 109 -15.32 -17.41 15.71
N VAL A 110 -14.35 -17.30 14.80
CA VAL A 110 -14.10 -16.08 14.03
C VAL A 110 -15.33 -15.75 13.19
N SER A 111 -15.86 -14.55 13.40
CA SER A 111 -17.13 -14.13 12.80
C SER A 111 -17.10 -12.66 12.35
N ILE A 112 -18.03 -12.30 11.45
CA ILE A 112 -18.23 -10.92 11.00
C ILE A 112 -19.32 -10.29 11.85
N LYS A 113 -18.95 -9.37 12.75
CA LYS A 113 -19.91 -8.65 13.62
C LYS A 113 -20.70 -7.59 12.83
N ALA A 114 -20.01 -6.94 11.90
CA ALA A 114 -20.57 -6.04 10.90
C ALA A 114 -19.69 -6.14 9.65
N GLY A 115 -20.17 -5.74 8.47
CA GLY A 115 -19.42 -5.87 7.21
C GLY A 115 -17.98 -5.31 7.24
N HIS A 116 -17.69 -4.42 8.18
CA HIS A 116 -16.39 -3.77 8.41
C HIS A 116 -15.72 -4.14 9.75
N LEU A 117 -16.22 -5.12 10.51
CA LEU A 117 -15.68 -5.56 11.81
C LEU A 117 -15.56 -7.10 11.88
N LEU A 118 -14.35 -7.59 12.14
CA LEU A 118 -14.04 -9.01 12.33
C LEU A 118 -13.86 -9.29 13.84
N GLN A 119 -14.64 -10.22 14.38
CA GLN A 119 -14.49 -10.74 15.74
C GLN A 119 -13.54 -11.94 15.72
N VAL A 120 -12.52 -11.94 16.57
CA VAL A 120 -11.56 -13.03 16.75
C VAL A 120 -11.38 -13.24 18.26
N GLY A 121 -11.99 -14.29 18.83
CA GLY A 121 -12.11 -14.43 20.28
C GLY A 121 -12.81 -13.20 20.88
N ASP A 122 -12.25 -12.61 21.94
CA ASP A 122 -12.78 -11.39 22.58
C ASP A 122 -12.47 -10.09 21.82
N GLU A 123 -11.61 -10.15 20.79
CA GLU A 123 -11.08 -8.96 20.14
C GLU A 123 -11.82 -8.61 18.84
N ILE A 124 -12.04 -7.31 18.63
CA ILE A 124 -12.69 -6.80 17.42
C ILE A 124 -11.68 -6.05 16.57
N TYR A 125 -11.37 -6.61 15.41
CA TYR A 125 -10.47 -6.03 14.42
C TYR A 125 -11.26 -5.28 13.36
N PRO A 126 -10.92 -4.01 13.06
CA PRO A 126 -11.52 -3.32 11.95
C PRO A 126 -11.09 -3.96 10.63
N ILE A 127 -12.05 -4.33 9.80
CA ILE A 127 -11.81 -4.80 8.44
C ILE A 127 -11.50 -3.59 7.59
N VAL A 128 -10.24 -3.46 7.19
CA VAL A 128 -9.83 -2.32 6.38
C VAL A 128 -10.27 -2.59 4.95
N PRO A 129 -11.04 -1.68 4.34
CA PRO A 129 -11.50 -1.88 2.98
C PRO A 129 -10.32 -1.84 2.03
N LYS A 130 -10.45 -2.64 0.98
CA LYS A 130 -9.50 -2.67 -0.12
C LYS A 130 -9.80 -1.46 -1.00
N LYS A 131 -8.91 -0.45 -0.99
CA LYS A 131 -9.07 0.75 -1.84
C LYS A 131 -8.93 0.36 -3.30
N HIS A 132 -7.88 -0.40 -3.60
CA HIS A 132 -7.58 -0.86 -4.95
C HIS A 132 -6.88 -2.23 -4.97
N ASP A 133 -7.17 -3.00 -6.02
CA ASP A 133 -6.52 -4.26 -6.39
C ASP A 133 -5.37 -3.94 -7.34
N ILE A 134 -4.14 -3.89 -6.84
CA ILE A 134 -2.99 -3.71 -7.73
C ILE A 134 -2.60 -5.06 -8.34
N ASN A 135 -2.65 -5.14 -9.67
CA ASN A 135 -2.19 -6.29 -10.45
C ASN A 135 -0.97 -5.90 -11.28
N LEU A 136 0.12 -6.66 -11.11
CA LEU A 136 1.28 -6.60 -11.99
C LEU A 136 1.15 -7.69 -13.06
N LEU A 137 1.22 -7.29 -14.33
CA LEU A 137 1.32 -8.17 -15.49
C LEU A 137 2.71 -8.04 -16.07
N VAL A 138 3.50 -9.12 -16.01
CA VAL A 138 4.83 -9.20 -16.63
C VAL A 138 4.70 -10.01 -17.92
N PHE A 139 5.05 -9.41 -19.05
CA PHE A 139 5.04 -10.06 -20.35
C PHE A 139 6.40 -10.70 -20.59
N ARG A 140 6.43 -11.93 -21.11
CA ARG A 140 7.70 -12.65 -21.40
C ARG A 140 8.60 -11.98 -22.42
N THR A 141 8.13 -10.94 -23.10
CA THR A 141 8.89 -10.16 -24.06
C THR A 141 10.03 -9.42 -23.35
N PRO A 142 11.30 -9.77 -23.61
CA PRO A 142 12.44 -9.02 -23.10
C PRO A 142 12.36 -7.58 -23.58
N TYR A 143 12.66 -6.64 -22.69
CA TYR A 143 12.73 -5.23 -22.99
C TYR A 143 13.88 -4.62 -22.19
N GLU A 144 14.94 -4.24 -22.90
CA GLU A 144 16.19 -3.73 -22.32
C GLU A 144 16.78 -4.69 -21.28
N ASN A 145 16.95 -4.26 -20.03
CA ASN A 145 17.44 -5.04 -18.89
C ASN A 145 16.31 -5.71 -18.09
N GLY A 146 15.10 -5.77 -18.63
CA GLY A 146 13.92 -6.29 -17.95
C GLY A 146 12.92 -6.98 -18.90
N TYR A 147 11.69 -7.05 -18.42
CA TYR A 147 10.52 -7.52 -19.15
C TYR A 147 9.55 -6.36 -19.34
N TYR A 148 8.91 -6.31 -20.51
CA TYR A 148 7.78 -5.41 -20.67
C TYR A 148 6.69 -5.77 -19.65
N SER A 149 6.14 -4.78 -18.96
CA SER A 149 5.17 -5.02 -17.89
C SER A 149 4.15 -3.91 -17.76
N ARG A 150 3.04 -4.20 -17.07
CA ARG A 150 2.00 -3.23 -16.73
C ARG A 150 1.59 -3.39 -15.28
N ILE A 151 1.56 -2.29 -14.53
CA ILE A 151 0.92 -2.24 -13.22
C ILE A 151 -0.47 -1.63 -13.41
N ASN A 152 -1.51 -2.45 -13.23
CA ASN A 152 -2.88 -1.99 -13.20
C ASN A 152 -3.31 -1.76 -11.75
N VAL A 153 -3.85 -0.58 -11.46
CA VAL A 153 -4.63 -0.34 -10.25
C VAL A 153 -6.07 -0.67 -10.61
N LEU A 154 -6.56 -1.84 -10.20
CA LEU A 154 -7.96 -2.21 -10.40
C LEU A 154 -8.81 -1.57 -9.30
N GLU A 155 -9.79 -0.76 -9.70
CA GLU A 155 -10.77 -0.17 -8.79
C GLU A 155 -12.08 -0.95 -8.84
N ASN A 156 -12.73 -1.22 -7.71
CA ASN A 156 -14.00 -1.94 -7.73
C ASN A 156 -15.04 -1.19 -8.59
N GLY A 157 -15.64 -1.89 -9.56
CA GLY A 157 -16.66 -1.33 -10.46
C GLY A 157 -16.12 -0.61 -11.71
N ASN A 158 -14.80 -0.45 -11.87
CA ASN A 158 -14.23 0.22 -13.03
C ASN A 158 -13.98 -0.75 -14.21
N ILE A 159 -14.65 -0.52 -15.35
CA ILE A 159 -14.56 -1.36 -16.56
C ILE A 159 -13.19 -1.22 -17.25
N ALA A 160 -12.50 -0.10 -17.04
CA ALA A 160 -11.23 0.23 -17.67
C ALA A 160 -10.01 -0.47 -17.03
N ASN A 161 -10.22 -1.08 -15.86
CA ASN A 161 -9.26 -1.85 -15.06
C ASN A 161 -8.33 -2.82 -15.83
N ARG A 162 -8.73 -3.31 -17.02
CA ARG A 162 -7.92 -4.24 -17.82
C ARG A 162 -7.11 -3.59 -18.95
N LYS A 163 -7.29 -2.29 -19.20
CA LYS A 163 -6.78 -1.62 -20.40
C LYS A 163 -5.71 -0.56 -20.10
N ASP A 164 -5.71 0.04 -18.91
CA ASP A 164 -5.04 1.33 -18.67
C ASP A 164 -3.85 1.30 -17.69
N GLY A 165 -3.33 0.12 -17.33
CA GLY A 165 -2.18 0.05 -16.43
C GLY A 165 -0.94 0.77 -16.98
N ALA A 166 -0.21 1.43 -16.09
CA ALA A 166 1.01 2.15 -16.41
C ALA A 166 2.02 1.17 -17.04
N LYS A 167 2.56 1.56 -18.20
CA LYS A 167 3.52 0.75 -18.96
C LYS A 167 4.90 0.96 -18.36
N GLY A 168 5.56 -0.13 -18.02
CA GLY A 168 6.88 -0.05 -17.42
C GLY A 168 7.73 -1.27 -17.70
N ILE A 169 8.89 -1.28 -17.05
CA ILE A 169 9.92 -2.30 -17.19
C ILE A 169 10.03 -3.01 -15.85
N PHE A 170 9.77 -4.31 -15.86
CA PHE A 170 9.97 -5.16 -14.70
C PHE A 170 11.36 -5.77 -14.78
N VAL A 171 12.22 -5.45 -13.82
CA VAL A 171 13.59 -5.95 -13.74
C VAL A 171 13.64 -6.98 -12.61
N PRO A 172 14.03 -8.23 -12.90
CA PRO A 172 14.14 -9.26 -11.87
C PRO A 172 15.27 -8.93 -10.87
N PRO A 173 15.27 -9.55 -9.67
CA PRO A 173 16.35 -9.35 -8.70
C PRO A 173 17.71 -9.74 -9.27
N ALA A 174 18.77 -9.03 -8.87
CA ALA A 174 20.14 -9.38 -9.24
C ALA A 174 20.63 -10.60 -8.43
N PHE A 175 20.36 -10.61 -7.12
CA PHE A 175 20.74 -11.68 -6.21
C PHE A 175 19.57 -12.16 -5.35
N ASP A 176 19.74 -13.32 -4.72
CA ASP A 176 18.72 -13.85 -3.80
C ASP A 176 18.59 -12.90 -2.59
N GLY A 177 17.35 -12.47 -2.33
CA GLY A 177 17.04 -11.51 -1.28
C GLY A 177 16.85 -10.07 -1.77
N ASP A 178 17.34 -9.73 -2.96
CA ASP A 178 17.08 -8.44 -3.58
C ASP A 178 15.62 -8.30 -4.04
N PRO A 179 15.07 -7.08 -4.07
CA PRO A 179 13.79 -6.86 -4.70
C PRO A 179 13.88 -6.97 -6.22
N ALA A 180 12.81 -7.47 -6.84
CA ALA A 180 12.54 -7.14 -8.23
C ALA A 180 12.05 -5.68 -8.31
N LEU A 181 12.33 -5.00 -9.41
CA LEU A 181 12.08 -3.58 -9.56
C LEU A 181 11.09 -3.33 -10.69
N PHE A 182 10.27 -2.30 -10.55
CA PHE A 182 9.44 -1.81 -11.65
C PHE A 182 9.71 -0.33 -11.89
N TYR A 183 10.02 -0.01 -13.14
CA TYR A 183 10.29 1.33 -13.60
C TYR A 183 9.17 1.80 -14.53
N ASP A 184 8.54 2.92 -14.18
CA ASP A 184 7.68 3.65 -15.11
C ASP A 184 8.53 4.45 -16.09
N ASN A 185 8.01 4.62 -17.31
CA ASN A 185 8.58 5.50 -18.31
C ASN A 185 7.76 6.79 -18.36
N GLU A 186 8.28 7.85 -17.75
CA GLU A 186 7.65 9.18 -17.74
C GLU A 186 8.61 10.18 -18.40
N ASN A 187 8.14 10.93 -19.41
CA ASN A 187 8.95 11.93 -20.12
C ASN A 187 10.34 11.43 -20.57
N HIS A 188 10.40 10.20 -21.11
CA HIS A 188 11.64 9.53 -21.54
C HIS A 188 12.65 9.23 -20.40
N GLN A 189 12.25 9.35 -19.14
CA GLN A 189 13.04 8.96 -17.98
C GLN A 189 12.44 7.72 -17.30
N LYS A 190 13.32 6.79 -16.94
CA LYS A 190 12.95 5.63 -16.14
C LYS A 190 12.93 6.04 -14.67
N VAL A 191 11.79 5.88 -14.03
CA VAL A 191 11.64 6.19 -12.61
C VAL A 191 11.19 4.95 -11.85
N LEU A 192 11.89 4.64 -10.77
CA LEU A 192 11.58 3.50 -9.93
C LEU A 192 10.30 3.79 -9.13
N THR A 193 9.22 3.10 -9.42
CA THR A 193 7.91 3.30 -8.77
C THR A 193 7.48 2.12 -7.91
N ALA A 194 8.07 0.93 -8.08
CA ALA A 194 7.82 -0.19 -7.17
C ALA A 194 9.02 -1.14 -6.98
N LYS A 195 9.08 -1.75 -5.78
CA LYS A 195 10.05 -2.78 -5.36
C LYS A 195 9.30 -3.99 -4.82
N PHE A 196 9.66 -5.20 -5.24
CA PHE A 196 8.91 -6.43 -4.98
C PHE A 196 9.78 -7.52 -4.35
N TRP A 197 9.34 -8.08 -3.22
CA TRP A 197 9.96 -9.20 -2.52
C TRP A 197 9.03 -10.40 -2.51
N ILE A 198 9.43 -11.48 -3.16
CA ILE A 198 8.67 -12.73 -3.14
C ILE A 198 8.71 -13.36 -1.74
N ALA A 199 7.54 -13.74 -1.22
CA ALA A 199 7.44 -14.41 0.06
C ALA A 199 7.98 -15.85 -0.03
N LYS A 200 8.46 -16.36 1.12
CA LYS A 200 8.89 -17.76 1.24
C LYS A 200 7.75 -18.69 0.78
N GLY A 201 8.04 -19.56 -0.19
CA GLY A 201 7.06 -20.46 -0.80
C GLY A 201 6.39 -19.95 -2.08
N GLY A 202 6.67 -18.72 -2.53
CA GLY A 202 6.37 -18.24 -3.88
C GLY A 202 4.90 -18.07 -4.23
N LYS A 203 4.02 -17.94 -3.23
CA LYS A 203 2.56 -17.75 -3.43
C LYS A 203 2.13 -16.28 -3.36
N SER A 204 2.96 -15.41 -2.80
CA SER A 204 2.67 -13.99 -2.61
C SER A 204 3.93 -13.15 -2.73
N VAL A 205 3.73 -11.85 -2.94
CA VAL A 205 4.77 -10.83 -3.01
C VAL A 205 4.42 -9.71 -2.05
N GLN A 206 5.38 -9.31 -1.22
CA GLN A 206 5.36 -8.04 -0.52
C GLN A 206 5.97 -6.99 -1.46
N PHE A 207 5.39 -5.80 -1.54
CA PHE A 207 5.95 -4.77 -2.39
C PHE A 207 5.77 -3.39 -1.79
N HIS A 208 6.69 -2.50 -2.14
CA HIS A 208 6.64 -1.10 -1.82
C HIS A 208 6.38 -0.34 -3.11
N SER A 209 5.46 0.63 -3.09
CA SER A 209 5.13 1.44 -4.26
C SER A 209 4.98 2.92 -3.91
N ARG A 210 5.11 3.78 -4.91
CA ARG A 210 4.87 5.22 -4.86
C ARG A 210 4.38 5.72 -6.23
N ASP A 211 3.80 6.91 -6.26
CA ASP A 211 3.42 7.57 -7.50
C ASP A 211 4.64 8.08 -8.30
N VAL A 212 4.41 8.30 -9.59
CA VAL A 212 5.43 8.74 -10.56
C VAL A 212 5.98 10.12 -10.22
N GLU A 213 5.13 11.05 -9.76
CA GLU A 213 5.54 12.41 -9.40
C GLU A 213 6.55 12.41 -8.24
N THR A 214 6.25 11.62 -7.19
CA THR A 214 7.15 11.43 -6.05
C THR A 214 8.47 10.78 -6.48
N ALA A 215 8.43 9.79 -7.38
CA ALA A 215 9.63 9.14 -7.90
C ALA A 215 10.50 10.08 -8.75
N LEU A 216 9.90 10.92 -9.59
CA LEU A 216 10.60 11.95 -10.37
C LEU A 216 11.24 13.00 -9.47
N LYS A 217 10.54 13.42 -8.41
CA LYS A 217 11.07 14.36 -7.43
C LYS A 217 12.30 13.80 -6.72
N GLU A 218 12.26 12.54 -6.29
CA GLU A 218 13.43 11.86 -5.72
C GLU A 218 14.62 11.87 -6.70
N LEU A 219 14.39 11.43 -7.95
CA LEU A 219 15.45 11.36 -8.97
C LEU A 219 16.09 12.73 -9.23
N THR A 220 15.28 13.79 -9.25
CA THR A 220 15.74 15.17 -9.45
C THR A 220 16.59 15.64 -8.27
N LEU A 221 16.14 15.38 -7.04
CA LEU A 221 16.88 15.72 -5.83
C LEU A 221 18.15 14.91 -5.68
N GLU A 222 18.20 13.64 -6.09
CA GLU A 222 19.42 12.82 -6.08
C GLU A 222 20.49 13.35 -7.04
N ARG A 223 20.08 13.82 -8.24
CA ARG A 223 21.01 14.50 -9.17
C ARG A 223 21.56 15.78 -8.55
N LYS A 224 20.69 16.62 -8.00
CA LYS A 224 21.08 17.85 -7.33
C LYS A 224 21.99 17.58 -6.12
N LEU A 225 21.72 16.54 -5.35
CA LEU A 225 22.56 16.13 -4.22
C LEU A 225 23.97 15.75 -4.68
N SER A 226 24.07 15.02 -5.80
CA SER A 226 25.34 14.62 -6.40
C SER A 226 26.13 15.82 -6.93
N GLU A 227 25.45 16.78 -7.57
CA GLU A 227 26.05 18.04 -8.00
C GLU A 227 26.61 18.85 -6.81
N LYS A 228 25.83 18.97 -5.72
CA LYS A 228 26.28 19.67 -4.51
C LYS A 228 27.40 18.95 -3.78
N ALA A 229 27.44 17.62 -3.82
CA ALA A 229 28.57 16.87 -3.30
C ALA A 229 29.85 17.16 -4.10
N ALA A 230 29.76 17.21 -5.44
CA ALA A 230 30.89 17.54 -6.29
C ALA A 230 31.40 18.97 -6.04
N GLU A 231 30.50 19.96 -5.95
CA GLU A 231 30.86 21.34 -5.60
C GLU A 231 31.61 21.44 -4.25
N ALA A 232 31.15 20.69 -3.23
CA ALA A 232 31.82 20.64 -1.93
C ALA A 232 33.24 20.07 -2.04
N ILE A 233 33.39 18.96 -2.76
CA ILE A 233 34.69 18.31 -3.00
C ILE A 233 35.64 19.25 -3.74
N ASP A 234 35.17 19.94 -4.78
CA ASP A 234 35.96 20.90 -5.55
C ASP A 234 36.40 22.11 -4.70
N ALA A 235 35.59 22.48 -3.71
CA ALA A 235 35.92 23.51 -2.73
C ALA A 235 36.79 23.00 -1.57
N GLY A 236 37.12 21.70 -1.53
CA GLY A 236 37.88 21.08 -0.43
C GLY A 236 37.09 20.96 0.89
N ILE A 237 35.76 20.97 0.81
CA ILE A 237 34.84 20.87 1.95
C ILE A 237 34.27 19.45 1.97
N ASP A 238 34.14 18.86 3.15
CA ASP A 238 33.36 17.63 3.32
C ASP A 238 31.89 17.90 2.92
N PRO A 239 31.28 17.11 2.01
CA PRO A 239 29.87 17.26 1.65
C PRO A 239 28.92 17.37 2.85
N GLU A 240 29.17 16.64 3.95
CA GLU A 240 28.34 16.73 5.16
C GLU A 240 28.50 18.05 5.93
N GLY A 241 29.58 18.80 5.66
CA GLY A 241 29.83 20.15 6.15
C GLY A 241 29.34 21.26 5.22
N TYR A 242 28.78 20.93 4.05
CA TYR A 242 28.32 21.91 3.07
C TYR A 242 26.81 22.14 3.16
N ASP A 243 26.41 23.34 3.58
CA ASP A 243 24.99 23.70 3.84
C ASP A 243 24.06 23.40 2.67
N GLN A 244 24.51 23.61 1.42
CA GLN A 244 23.69 23.35 0.24
C GLN A 244 23.47 21.85 0.00
N TYR A 245 24.46 21.00 0.31
CA TYR A 245 24.31 19.56 0.27
C TYR A 245 23.34 19.09 1.34
N CYS A 246 23.53 19.54 2.59
CA CYS A 246 22.67 19.20 3.72
C CYS A 246 21.21 19.63 3.51
N ALA A 247 20.98 20.80 2.90
CA ALA A 247 19.62 21.26 2.57
C ALA A 247 18.92 20.31 1.59
N VAL A 248 19.61 19.88 0.53
CA VAL A 248 19.04 18.93 -0.45
C VAL A 248 18.82 17.56 0.21
N LEU A 249 19.73 17.10 1.05
CA LEU A 249 19.59 15.83 1.78
C LEU A 249 18.34 15.83 2.67
N LYS A 250 18.11 16.93 3.40
CA LYS A 250 16.94 17.11 4.26
C LYS A 250 15.61 17.12 3.50
N GLU A 251 15.61 17.60 2.25
CA GLU A 251 14.44 17.52 1.38
C GLU A 251 14.23 16.12 0.80
N LEU A 252 15.31 15.36 0.58
CA LEU A 252 15.30 14.04 -0.03
C LEU A 252 14.88 12.93 0.96
N GLU A 253 15.31 12.99 2.21
CA GLU A 253 15.05 11.95 3.22
C GLU A 253 13.56 11.62 3.41
N PRO A 254 12.64 12.59 3.58
CA PRO A 254 11.22 12.27 3.73
C PRO A 254 10.63 11.57 2.51
N ILE A 255 11.16 11.85 1.31
CA ILE A 255 10.71 11.25 0.04
C ILE A 255 11.21 9.80 -0.05
N ARG A 256 12.45 9.54 0.38
CA ARG A 256 13.02 8.19 0.45
C ARG A 256 12.26 7.29 1.40
N ASP A 257 11.68 7.85 2.45
CA ASP A 257 10.89 7.11 3.45
C ASP A 257 9.41 6.93 3.06
N ALA A 258 8.91 7.70 2.09
CA ALA A 258 7.50 7.74 1.70
C ALA A 258 7.03 6.56 0.82
N TRP A 259 7.47 5.33 1.12
CA TRP A 259 7.02 4.14 0.40
C TRP A 259 5.74 3.55 0.98
N GLN A 260 4.76 3.30 0.11
CA GLN A 260 3.53 2.60 0.49
C GLN A 260 3.76 1.09 0.52
N LYS A 261 3.64 0.48 1.70
CA LYS A 261 3.86 -0.96 1.90
C LYS A 261 2.60 -1.76 1.59
N ASN A 262 2.74 -2.79 0.76
CA ASN A 262 1.66 -3.51 0.13
C ASN A 262 1.96 -5.01 0.00
N SER A 263 0.94 -5.82 -0.26
CA SER A 263 1.09 -7.21 -0.68
C SER A 263 0.18 -7.58 -1.85
N MET A 264 0.53 -8.62 -2.61
CA MET A 264 -0.30 -9.24 -3.65
C MET A 264 -0.09 -10.75 -3.71
N MET A 265 -1.06 -11.49 -4.25
CA MET A 265 -0.94 -12.92 -4.52
C MET A 265 -0.32 -13.14 -5.90
N ILE A 266 0.50 -14.18 -6.06
CA ILE A 266 1.02 -14.59 -7.36
C ILE A 266 0.05 -15.60 -7.96
N ALA A 267 -0.57 -15.24 -9.08
CA ALA A 267 -1.41 -16.17 -9.85
C ALA A 267 -0.55 -17.14 -10.69
N CYS A 268 0.52 -16.62 -11.29
CA CYS A 268 1.52 -17.33 -12.09
C CYS A 268 2.80 -16.49 -12.16
N GLY A 269 3.91 -17.08 -12.63
CA GLY A 269 5.14 -16.31 -12.86
C GLY A 269 5.96 -16.03 -11.60
N ALA A 270 5.90 -16.90 -10.58
CA ALA A 270 6.69 -16.73 -9.35
C ALA A 270 8.20 -16.71 -9.63
N GLU A 271 8.63 -17.36 -10.71
CA GLU A 271 10.01 -17.38 -11.19
C GLU A 271 10.54 -15.99 -11.58
N TYR A 272 9.69 -15.06 -12.03
CA TYR A 272 10.14 -13.71 -12.41
C TYR A 272 10.67 -12.89 -11.24
N PHE A 273 10.26 -13.24 -10.01
CA PHE A 273 10.70 -12.56 -8.79
C PHE A 273 11.94 -13.22 -8.15
N ARG A 274 12.64 -14.08 -8.88
CA ARG A 274 13.91 -14.69 -8.46
C ARG A 274 15.03 -14.27 -9.41
N PRO A 275 16.30 -14.33 -8.99
CA PRO A 275 17.42 -14.06 -9.89
C PRO A 275 17.38 -15.00 -11.09
N HIS A 276 17.37 -14.43 -12.29
CA HIS A 276 17.52 -15.17 -13.53
C HIS A 276 18.08 -14.28 -14.62
N LYS A 277 18.74 -14.89 -15.61
CA LYS A 277 19.17 -14.18 -16.80
C LYS A 277 17.98 -13.97 -17.71
N ILE A 278 17.83 -12.74 -18.19
CA ILE A 278 16.84 -12.41 -19.21
C ILE A 278 17.39 -12.96 -20.53
N GLY A 279 16.80 -14.05 -21.01
CA GLY A 279 17.13 -14.60 -22.31
C GLY A 279 16.65 -13.64 -23.40
N LEU A 280 17.56 -13.10 -24.20
CA LEU A 280 17.20 -12.53 -25.51
C LEU A 280 16.60 -13.67 -26.33
N ALA A 281 15.37 -13.51 -26.80
CA ALA A 281 14.80 -14.38 -27.81
C ALA A 281 15.60 -14.18 -29.12
N ASN A 282 16.71 -14.91 -29.26
CA ASN A 282 17.41 -15.15 -30.51
C ASN A 282 18.28 -16.41 -30.37
N SER A 283 17.60 -17.56 -30.35
CA SER A 283 18.14 -18.79 -30.90
C SER A 283 16.98 -19.74 -31.20
N SER A 284 16.13 -19.33 -32.15
CA SER A 284 15.46 -20.30 -33.01
C SER A 284 16.54 -21.05 -33.78
N GLY A 285 17.08 -22.10 -33.15
CA GLY A 285 17.72 -23.19 -33.86
C GLY A 285 16.66 -23.85 -34.72
N TYR A 286 16.61 -23.45 -35.99
CA TYR A 286 16.07 -24.30 -37.04
C TYR A 286 16.95 -25.56 -37.06
N GLU A 287 16.54 -26.60 -36.33
CA GLU A 287 16.92 -27.97 -36.67
C GLU A 287 16.21 -28.30 -37.98
N MET A 288 16.86 -28.02 -39.11
CA MET A 288 16.55 -28.76 -40.33
C MET A 288 17.04 -30.19 -40.12
N GLY A 289 16.08 -31.11 -40.08
CA GLY A 289 16.33 -32.54 -40.01
C GLY A 289 17.28 -33.01 -41.09
N ARG A 290 18.09 -34.00 -40.72
CA ARG A 290 18.76 -34.88 -41.68
C ARG A 290 17.81 -35.98 -42.12
#